data_AF-A0A812URN7-F1
#
_entry.id   AF-A0A812URN7-F1
#
_cell.length_a   1.000
_cell.length_b   1.000
_cell.length_c   1.000
_cell.angle_alpha   90.00
_cell.angle_beta   90.00
_cell.angle_gamma   90.00
#
_symmetry.space_group_name_H-M   'P 1'
#
loop_
_entity.id
_entity.type
_entity.pdbx_description
1 polymer ?
#
loop_
_entity_poly.entity_id
_entity_poly.type
_entity_poly.pdbx_seq_one_letter_code
_entity_poly.pdbx_strand_id
1 'polypeptide(L)'
;MHVWNLGVLRDLLGTVLKLLLRKRGFYRGRNLTKRLAVFNKDLRKYVRDNKLELSARKIKKETLNWKSDMCPVLFAKAADCATILQYANYKLQEHFEVSEYPSLVACVWAANIFSGCIMSGGVNLTQPERDTVYNAGMMFLETYVSLGHEALEKGQLYFKVRPKLHYLQHIIESVLYTQRNPRMGATFMDEDWVRHAMATTRMMSHRTCALNVLRRFCVITKAALDRQLQKRH
;
A
#
# COMPACT_ATOMS: atom_id res chain seq x y z
N MET A 1 7.44 -4.96 4.76
CA MET A 1 7.17 -3.76 3.92
C MET A 1 7.38 -4.01 2.42
N HIS A 2 8.58 -4.46 1.99
CA HIS A 2 8.94 -4.54 0.56
C HIS A 2 8.21 -5.62 -0.25
N VAL A 3 7.77 -6.69 0.42
CA VAL A 3 7.01 -7.78 -0.20
C VAL A 3 5.56 -7.35 -0.40
N TRP A 4 4.89 -6.92 0.68
CA TRP A 4 3.50 -6.47 0.63
C TRP A 4 3.35 -5.04 0.09
N ASN A 5 3.50 -4.01 0.94
CA ASN A 5 3.13 -2.63 0.61
C ASN A 5 3.88 -2.03 -0.59
N LEU A 6 5.20 -2.25 -0.72
CA LEU A 6 6.00 -1.74 -1.85
C LEU A 6 6.15 -2.76 -2.98
N GLY A 7 5.57 -3.94 -2.84
CA GLY A 7 5.64 -5.03 -3.81
C GLY A 7 4.25 -5.33 -4.35
N VAL A 8 3.69 -6.45 -3.90
CA VAL A 8 2.45 -7.02 -4.42
C VAL A 8 1.28 -6.03 -4.34
N LEU A 9 1.17 -5.25 -3.25
CA LEU A 9 0.08 -4.28 -3.11
C LEU A 9 0.17 -3.15 -4.15
N ARG A 10 1.36 -2.67 -4.51
CA ARG A 10 1.51 -1.65 -5.57
C ARG A 10 1.12 -2.18 -6.94
N ASP A 11 1.46 -3.44 -7.21
CA ASP A 11 1.09 -4.12 -8.46
C ASP A 11 -0.45 -4.25 -8.52
N LEU A 12 -1.11 -4.72 -7.45
CA LEU A 12 -2.58 -4.77 -7.35
C LEU A 12 -3.23 -3.39 -7.56
N LEU A 13 -2.82 -2.39 -6.77
CA LEU A 13 -3.44 -1.06 -6.81
C LEU A 13 -3.22 -0.35 -8.15
N GLY A 14 -2.05 -0.53 -8.78
CA GLY A 14 -1.82 -0.02 -10.13
C GLY A 14 -2.89 -0.51 -11.11
N THR A 15 -3.19 -1.80 -11.05
CA THR A 15 -4.17 -2.45 -11.94
C THR A 15 -5.59 -2.05 -11.61
N VAL A 16 -5.98 -2.08 -10.34
CA VAL A 16 -7.31 -1.63 -9.90
C VAL A 16 -7.57 -0.21 -10.37
N LEU A 17 -6.62 0.71 -10.12
CA LEU A 17 -6.77 2.10 -10.55
C LEU A 17 -6.82 2.24 -12.07
N LYS A 18 -6.05 1.45 -12.83
CA LYS A 18 -6.14 1.44 -14.30
C LYS A 18 -7.52 1.00 -14.78
N LEU A 19 -8.07 -0.06 -14.21
CA LEU A 19 -9.41 -0.57 -14.56
C LEU A 19 -10.50 0.47 -14.26
N LEU A 20 -10.47 1.06 -13.06
CA LEU A 20 -11.40 2.13 -12.65
C LEU A 20 -11.30 3.37 -13.55
N LEU A 21 -10.08 3.77 -13.94
CA LEU A 21 -9.86 4.96 -14.77
C LEU A 21 -10.05 4.69 -16.28
N ARG A 22 -10.01 3.44 -16.74
CA ARG A 22 -10.19 3.06 -18.16
C ARG A 22 -11.66 3.14 -18.55
N LYS A 23 -12.55 2.53 -17.76
CA LYS A 23 -13.99 2.51 -18.03
C LYS A 23 -14.60 3.89 -17.80
N ARG A 24 -15.36 4.39 -18.77
CA ARG A 24 -16.09 5.68 -18.65
C ARG A 24 -17.20 5.64 -17.59
N GLY A 25 -17.62 4.45 -17.15
CA GLY A 25 -18.67 4.26 -16.14
C GLY A 25 -18.29 4.76 -14.75
N PHE A 26 -17.03 4.57 -14.32
CA PHE A 26 -16.59 4.95 -12.97
C PHE A 26 -16.27 6.45 -12.84
N TYR A 27 -15.47 6.99 -13.76
CA TYR A 27 -15.11 8.41 -13.76
C TYR A 27 -15.46 9.05 -15.10
N ARG A 28 -16.35 10.04 -15.06
CA ARG A 28 -16.73 10.82 -16.24
C ARG A 28 -15.56 11.69 -16.71
N GLY A 29 -15.27 11.64 -18.02
CA GLY A 29 -14.24 12.48 -18.63
C GLY A 29 -13.87 12.01 -20.03
N ARG A 30 -13.64 12.98 -20.95
CA ARG A 30 -13.30 12.69 -22.35
C ARG A 30 -11.92 12.02 -22.50
N ASN A 31 -11.00 12.29 -21.59
CA ASN A 31 -9.64 11.75 -21.61
C ASN A 31 -9.17 11.37 -20.20
N LEU A 32 -8.06 10.64 -20.13
CA LEU A 32 -7.49 10.15 -18.87
C LEU A 32 -7.18 11.28 -17.89
N THR A 33 -6.67 12.43 -18.35
CA THR A 33 -6.33 13.57 -17.50
C THR A 33 -7.54 14.12 -16.76
N LYS A 34 -8.69 14.26 -17.45
CA LYS A 34 -9.96 14.68 -16.81
C LYS A 34 -10.45 13.63 -15.82
N ARG A 35 -10.40 12.34 -16.18
CA ARG A 35 -10.80 11.25 -15.25
C ARG A 35 -9.92 11.19 -14.00
N LEU A 36 -8.61 11.38 -14.15
CA LEU A 36 -7.67 11.50 -13.03
C LEU A 36 -7.98 12.71 -12.15
N ALA A 37 -8.40 13.85 -12.71
CA ALA A 37 -8.77 15.01 -11.91
C ALA A 37 -10.00 14.72 -11.02
N VAL A 38 -11.02 14.07 -11.58
CA VAL A 38 -12.21 13.64 -10.82
C VAL A 38 -11.83 12.61 -9.76
N PHE A 39 -11.08 11.57 -10.13
CA PHE A 39 -10.57 10.56 -9.21
C PHE A 39 -9.80 11.16 -8.03
N ASN A 40 -8.90 12.12 -8.28
CA ASN A 40 -8.13 12.74 -7.20
C ASN A 40 -9.02 13.56 -6.27
N LYS A 41 -10.06 14.24 -6.79
CA LYS A 41 -11.03 14.97 -5.96
C LYS A 41 -11.82 14.00 -5.07
N ASP A 42 -12.24 12.88 -5.64
CA ASP A 42 -13.02 11.85 -4.96
C ASP A 42 -12.20 11.12 -3.88
N LEU A 43 -10.98 10.67 -4.22
CA LEU A 43 -10.04 10.11 -3.24
C LEU A 43 -9.77 11.07 -2.09
N ARG A 44 -9.57 12.36 -2.38
CA ARG A 44 -9.35 13.37 -1.32
C ARG A 44 -10.57 13.60 -0.46
N LYS A 45 -11.77 13.51 -1.02
CA LYS A 45 -13.01 13.58 -0.27
C LYS A 45 -13.09 12.38 0.69
N TYR A 46 -12.94 11.16 0.16
CA TYR A 46 -12.94 9.93 0.98
C TYR A 46 -11.93 9.98 2.13
N VAL A 47 -10.70 10.42 1.86
CA VAL A 47 -9.64 10.53 2.88
C VAL A 47 -10.04 11.49 3.99
N ARG A 48 -10.65 12.64 3.67
CA ARG A 48 -11.14 13.59 4.70
C ARG A 48 -12.30 13.01 5.48
N ASP A 49 -13.29 12.45 4.79
CA ASP A 49 -14.52 11.94 5.40
C ASP A 49 -14.22 10.79 6.38
N ASN A 50 -13.19 9.98 6.09
CA ASN A 50 -12.76 8.85 6.92
C ASN A 50 -11.58 9.18 7.86
N LYS A 51 -11.15 10.45 7.95
CA LYS A 51 -10.02 10.89 8.81
C LYS A 51 -8.73 10.10 8.57
N LEU A 52 -8.46 9.76 7.31
CA LEU A 52 -7.26 9.04 6.90
C LEU A 52 -6.14 10.01 6.50
N GLU A 53 -4.91 9.49 6.43
CA GLU A 53 -3.76 10.25 5.93
C GLU A 53 -3.39 9.83 4.50
N LEU A 54 -3.07 10.82 3.67
CA LEU A 54 -2.57 10.61 2.31
C LEU A 54 -1.51 11.67 1.96
N SER A 55 -0.25 11.26 1.95
CA SER A 55 0.90 12.12 1.70
C SER A 55 1.06 12.46 0.21
N ALA A 56 0.68 11.54 -0.68
CA ALA A 56 0.68 11.76 -2.12
C ALA A 56 -0.22 12.95 -2.48
N ARG A 57 0.35 14.03 -3.03
CA ARG A 57 -0.42 15.24 -3.42
C ARG A 57 -1.48 14.94 -4.47
N LYS A 58 -1.11 14.19 -5.51
CA LYS A 58 -1.96 13.83 -6.64
C LYS A 58 -1.45 12.53 -7.26
N ILE A 59 -2.34 11.62 -7.62
CA ILE A 59 -2.05 10.46 -8.46
C ILE A 59 -2.04 10.92 -9.92
N LYS A 60 -0.91 10.69 -10.60
CA LYS A 60 -0.70 11.06 -12.00
C LYS A 60 -0.55 9.80 -12.87
N LYS A 61 -0.50 10.00 -14.18
CA LYS A 61 -0.28 8.93 -15.16
C LYS A 61 1.05 8.21 -14.90
N GLU A 62 2.08 8.98 -14.58
CA GLU A 62 3.44 8.48 -14.29
C GLU A 62 3.45 7.64 -13.00
N THR A 63 2.63 8.02 -12.02
CA THR A 63 2.47 7.29 -10.76
C THR A 63 1.84 5.91 -10.96
N LEU A 64 1.16 5.67 -12.07
CA LEU A 64 0.47 4.39 -12.36
C LEU A 64 1.23 3.51 -13.36
N ASN A 65 2.43 3.93 -13.80
CA ASN A 65 3.14 3.29 -14.90
C ASN A 65 2.24 3.05 -16.13
N TRP A 66 1.46 4.05 -16.52
CA TRP A 66 0.39 3.89 -17.51
C TRP A 66 0.93 3.72 -18.93
N LYS A 67 1.41 2.53 -19.26
CA LYS A 67 1.73 2.08 -20.62
C LYS A 67 0.84 0.89 -21.00
N SER A 68 0.68 0.67 -22.31
CA SER A 68 -0.20 -0.39 -22.85
C SER A 68 0.43 -1.77 -22.80
N ASP A 69 1.75 -1.83 -22.94
CA ASP A 69 2.62 -3.01 -23.05
C ASP A 69 3.18 -3.49 -21.70
N MET A 70 2.73 -2.92 -20.59
CA MET A 70 3.25 -3.25 -19.26
C MET A 70 2.16 -3.38 -18.21
N CYS A 71 2.46 -4.21 -17.22
CA CYS A 71 1.69 -4.29 -15.99
C CYS A 71 1.69 -2.93 -15.27
N PRO A 72 0.51 -2.41 -14.90
CA PRO A 72 0.39 -1.19 -14.12
C PRO A 72 1.01 -1.35 -12.75
N VAL A 73 1.57 -0.27 -12.20
CA VAL A 73 2.17 -0.25 -10.86
C VAL A 73 1.90 1.09 -10.22
N LEU A 74 1.42 1.10 -8.97
CA LEU A 74 1.27 2.33 -8.21
C LEU A 74 2.59 2.72 -7.52
N PHE A 75 3.28 3.74 -8.02
CA PHE A 75 4.45 4.33 -7.37
C PHE A 75 4.06 5.32 -6.27
N ALA A 76 3.53 4.81 -5.16
CA ALA A 76 3.16 5.61 -3.97
C ALA A 76 3.86 5.08 -2.71
N LYS A 77 3.98 5.90 -1.66
CA LYS A 77 4.58 5.43 -0.39
C LYS A 77 3.79 4.25 0.19
N ALA A 78 4.43 3.42 0.99
CA ALA A 78 3.78 2.25 1.58
C ALA A 78 2.55 2.63 2.43
N ALA A 79 2.61 3.73 3.17
CA ALA A 79 1.47 4.28 3.92
C ALA A 79 0.32 4.72 2.99
N ASP A 80 0.63 5.45 1.90
CA ASP A 80 -0.38 5.86 0.92
C ASP A 80 -1.05 4.65 0.27
N CYS A 81 -0.32 3.54 0.05
CA CYS A 81 -0.89 2.32 -0.53
C CYS A 81 -1.97 1.72 0.38
N ALA A 82 -1.81 1.74 1.70
CA ALA A 82 -2.83 1.26 2.62
C ALA A 82 -4.11 2.11 2.55
N THR A 83 -3.97 3.44 2.51
CA THR A 83 -5.11 4.37 2.34
C THR A 83 -5.81 4.17 1.00
N ILE A 84 -5.04 4.03 -0.08
CA ILE A 84 -5.58 3.82 -1.44
C ILE A 84 -6.26 2.45 -1.57
N LEU A 85 -5.79 1.43 -0.85
CA LEU A 85 -6.44 0.12 -0.78
C LEU A 85 -7.83 0.20 -0.16
N GLN A 86 -7.96 0.89 0.98
CA GLN A 86 -9.27 1.10 1.62
C GLN A 86 -10.23 1.82 0.67
N TYR A 87 -9.76 2.87 0.00
CA TYR A 87 -10.54 3.58 -1.01
C TYR A 87 -10.94 2.68 -2.19
N ALA A 88 -10.02 1.87 -2.70
CA ALA A 88 -10.29 0.96 -3.80
C ALA A 88 -11.34 -0.09 -3.42
N ASN A 89 -11.26 -0.64 -2.21
CA ASN A 89 -12.24 -1.57 -1.69
C ASN A 89 -13.64 -0.91 -1.61
N TYR A 90 -13.72 0.29 -1.01
CA TYR A 90 -14.96 1.07 -0.96
C TYR A 90 -15.55 1.30 -2.36
N LYS A 91 -14.74 1.74 -3.33
CA LYS A 91 -15.22 2.04 -4.68
C LYS A 91 -15.64 0.82 -5.49
N LEU A 92 -15.00 -0.31 -5.29
CA LEU A 92 -15.39 -1.55 -5.96
C LEU A 92 -16.69 -2.12 -5.40
N GLN A 93 -16.97 -1.92 -4.11
CA GLN A 93 -18.24 -2.31 -3.49
C GLN A 93 -19.41 -1.45 -3.97
N GLU A 94 -19.23 -0.13 -4.17
CA GLU A 94 -20.29 0.75 -4.70
C GLU A 94 -20.73 0.41 -6.14
N HIS A 95 -19.91 -0.29 -6.92
CA HIS A 95 -20.11 -0.51 -8.35
C HIS A 95 -19.81 -1.95 -8.78
N PHE A 96 -20.30 -2.91 -7.99
CA PHE A 96 -20.06 -4.34 -8.18
C PHE A 96 -20.36 -4.85 -9.61
N GLU A 97 -21.39 -4.30 -10.25
CA GLU A 97 -21.89 -4.73 -11.56
C GLU A 97 -20.94 -4.46 -12.75
N VAL A 98 -19.83 -3.73 -12.56
CA VAL A 98 -19.02 -3.20 -13.67
C VAL A 98 -17.62 -3.83 -13.77
N SER A 99 -17.30 -4.88 -13.01
CA SER A 99 -15.97 -5.50 -13.13
C SER A 99 -15.87 -6.43 -14.34
N GLU A 100 -14.92 -6.15 -15.23
CA GLU A 100 -14.48 -7.08 -16.31
C GLU A 100 -13.83 -8.36 -15.74
N TYR A 101 -13.54 -8.33 -14.43
CA TYR A 101 -12.85 -9.34 -13.65
C TYR A 101 -13.65 -9.60 -12.37
N PRO A 102 -14.58 -10.57 -12.35
CA PRO A 102 -15.49 -10.78 -11.22
C PRO A 102 -14.75 -10.96 -9.88
N SER A 103 -13.63 -11.69 -9.89
CA SER A 103 -12.79 -11.96 -8.72
C SER A 103 -12.01 -10.74 -8.21
N LEU A 104 -12.02 -9.61 -8.92
CA LEU A 104 -11.29 -8.41 -8.51
C LEU A 104 -11.79 -7.85 -7.18
N VAL A 105 -13.10 -7.87 -6.97
CA VAL A 105 -13.72 -7.37 -5.74
C VAL A 105 -13.28 -8.24 -4.57
N ALA A 106 -13.33 -9.57 -4.72
CA ALA A 106 -12.86 -10.52 -3.71
C ALA A 106 -11.36 -10.33 -3.41
N CYS A 107 -10.53 -10.17 -4.44
CA CYS A 107 -9.09 -9.95 -4.30
C CYS A 107 -8.78 -8.67 -3.51
N VAL A 108 -9.42 -7.55 -3.86
CA VAL A 108 -9.21 -6.26 -3.17
C VAL A 108 -9.76 -6.29 -1.75
N TRP A 109 -10.90 -6.94 -1.53
CA TRP A 109 -11.47 -7.15 -0.21
C TRP A 109 -10.52 -7.95 0.68
N ALA A 110 -10.05 -9.10 0.20
CA ALA A 110 -9.11 -9.96 0.92
C ALA A 110 -7.81 -9.21 1.26
N ALA A 111 -7.25 -8.47 0.29
CA ALA A 111 -6.09 -7.60 0.53
C ALA A 111 -6.35 -6.55 1.62
N ASN A 112 -7.54 -5.96 1.65
CA ASN A 112 -7.93 -4.94 2.61
C ASN A 112 -8.11 -5.53 4.03
N ILE A 113 -8.75 -6.70 4.16
CA ILE A 113 -8.87 -7.42 5.44
C ILE A 113 -7.50 -7.83 5.96
N PHE A 114 -6.67 -8.45 5.12
CA PHE A 114 -5.30 -8.82 5.46
C PHE A 114 -4.49 -7.61 5.94
N SER A 115 -4.51 -6.51 5.17
CA SER A 115 -3.79 -5.28 5.52
C SER A 115 -4.32 -4.64 6.79
N GLY A 116 -5.64 -4.59 6.97
CA GLY A 116 -6.27 -4.04 8.16
C GLY A 116 -5.82 -4.79 9.41
N CYS A 117 -5.92 -6.12 9.37
CA CYS A 117 -5.59 -6.97 10.51
C CYS A 117 -4.11 -6.85 10.93
N ILE A 118 -3.16 -6.90 9.98
CA ILE A 118 -1.73 -6.74 10.33
C ILE A 118 -1.39 -5.32 10.78
N MET A 119 -2.18 -4.32 10.37
CA MET A 119 -1.95 -2.93 10.74
C MET A 119 -2.55 -2.57 12.11
N SER A 120 -3.68 -3.17 12.50
CA SER A 120 -4.29 -2.97 13.82
C SER A 120 -3.75 -3.91 14.88
N GLY A 121 -3.26 -5.08 14.49
CA GLY A 121 -2.79 -6.11 15.42
C GLY A 121 -1.53 -5.71 16.19
N GLY A 122 -1.35 -6.32 17.36
CA GLY A 122 -0.19 -6.14 18.22
C GLY A 122 1.08 -6.80 17.67
N VAL A 123 2.12 -6.90 18.52
CA VAL A 123 3.38 -7.59 18.18
C VAL A 123 3.13 -9.07 17.89
N ASN A 124 2.31 -9.70 18.73
CA ASN A 124 1.81 -11.05 18.57
C ASN A 124 0.32 -10.97 18.26
N LEU A 125 -0.11 -11.75 17.28
CA LEU A 125 -1.50 -11.82 16.85
C LEU A 125 -2.26 -12.82 17.74
N THR A 126 -3.46 -12.42 18.16
CA THR A 126 -4.42 -13.31 18.81
C THR A 126 -4.87 -14.41 17.86
N GLN A 127 -5.41 -15.51 18.37
CA GLN A 127 -5.90 -16.61 17.53
C GLN A 127 -6.86 -16.13 16.40
N PRO A 128 -7.89 -15.29 16.69
CA PRO A 128 -8.78 -14.80 15.63
C PRO A 128 -8.08 -13.93 14.59
N GLU A 129 -7.12 -13.10 15.00
CA GLU A 129 -6.32 -12.29 14.08
C GLU A 129 -5.43 -13.16 13.19
N ARG A 130 -4.83 -14.23 13.73
CA ARG A 130 -4.04 -15.17 12.93
C ARG A 130 -4.88 -15.86 11.86
N ASP A 131 -6.06 -16.35 12.26
CA ASP A 131 -6.97 -17.01 11.34
C ASP A 131 -7.45 -16.04 10.25
N THR A 132 -7.71 -14.79 10.63
CA THR A 132 -8.07 -13.71 9.69
C THR A 132 -6.93 -13.42 8.72
N VAL A 133 -5.70 -13.25 9.21
CA VAL A 133 -4.52 -12.98 8.38
C VAL A 133 -4.24 -14.14 7.43
N TYR A 134 -4.33 -15.37 7.91
CA TYR A 134 -4.11 -16.56 7.09
C TYR A 134 -5.19 -16.69 6.01
N ASN A 135 -6.47 -16.72 6.39
CA ASN A 135 -7.57 -16.93 5.45
C ASN A 135 -7.69 -15.80 4.42
N ALA A 136 -7.59 -14.53 4.85
CA ALA A 136 -7.62 -13.40 3.93
C ALA A 136 -6.36 -13.34 3.05
N GLY A 137 -5.20 -13.70 3.61
CA GLY A 137 -3.95 -13.78 2.85
C GLY A 137 -3.99 -14.83 1.76
N MET A 138 -4.44 -16.05 2.07
CA MET A 138 -4.57 -17.15 1.10
C MET A 138 -5.62 -16.84 0.03
N MET A 139 -6.79 -16.33 0.43
CA MET A 139 -7.81 -15.89 -0.52
C MET A 139 -7.29 -14.80 -1.46
N PHE A 140 -6.50 -13.85 -0.95
CA PHE A 140 -5.86 -12.84 -1.78
C PHE A 140 -4.91 -13.48 -2.82
N LEU A 141 -4.06 -14.43 -2.41
CA LEU A 141 -3.12 -15.09 -3.32
C LEU A 141 -3.83 -15.85 -4.43
N GLU A 142 -4.82 -16.68 -4.08
CA GLU A 142 -5.60 -17.48 -5.02
C GLU A 142 -6.32 -16.58 -6.03
N THR A 143 -7.04 -15.58 -5.53
CA THR A 143 -7.78 -14.65 -6.40
C THR A 143 -6.84 -13.80 -7.27
N TYR A 144 -5.68 -13.37 -6.75
CA TYR A 144 -4.72 -12.59 -7.54
C TYR A 144 -4.11 -13.41 -8.68
N VAL A 145 -3.77 -14.68 -8.43
CA VAL A 145 -3.24 -15.58 -9.47
C VAL A 145 -4.31 -15.90 -10.50
N SER A 146 -5.54 -16.18 -10.08
CA SER A 146 -6.69 -16.38 -10.96
C SER A 146 -6.94 -15.17 -11.88
N LEU A 147 -6.88 -13.95 -11.33
CA LEU A 147 -6.97 -12.72 -12.11
C LEU A 147 -5.84 -12.56 -13.14
N GLY A 148 -4.62 -12.98 -12.79
CA GLY A 148 -3.50 -13.00 -13.73
C GLY A 148 -3.68 -13.97 -14.87
N HIS A 149 -4.24 -15.15 -14.59
CA HIS A 149 -4.59 -16.11 -15.61
C HIS A 149 -5.69 -15.56 -16.55
N GLU A 150 -6.79 -15.07 -15.99
CA GLU A 150 -7.90 -14.48 -16.76
C GLU A 150 -7.46 -13.29 -17.63
N ALA A 151 -6.58 -12.43 -17.11
CA ALA A 151 -6.06 -11.31 -17.88
C ALA A 151 -5.15 -11.77 -19.03
N LEU A 152 -4.35 -12.82 -18.81
CA LEU A 152 -3.47 -13.38 -19.82
C LEU A 152 -4.28 -14.01 -20.97
N GLU A 153 -5.35 -14.76 -20.65
CA GLU A 153 -6.27 -15.32 -21.67
C GLU A 153 -6.89 -14.22 -22.54
N LYS A 154 -7.17 -13.05 -21.96
CA LYS A 154 -7.67 -11.86 -22.67
C LYS A 154 -6.58 -11.07 -23.42
N GLY A 155 -5.32 -11.51 -23.39
CA GLY A 155 -4.18 -10.79 -23.97
C GLY A 155 -3.84 -9.49 -23.24
N GLN A 156 -4.21 -9.37 -21.96
CA GLN A 156 -4.05 -8.16 -21.16
C GLN A 156 -2.96 -8.36 -20.08
N LEU A 157 -1.93 -7.50 -20.11
CA LEU A 157 -0.87 -7.51 -19.10
C LEU A 157 -1.25 -6.66 -17.89
N TYR A 158 -2.15 -7.16 -17.03
CA TYR A 158 -2.66 -6.43 -15.88
C TYR A 158 -2.14 -6.93 -14.54
N PHE A 159 -2.20 -8.22 -14.24
CA PHE A 159 -1.78 -8.72 -12.93
C PHE A 159 -0.39 -9.33 -13.05
N LYS A 160 0.56 -8.73 -12.35
CA LYS A 160 1.95 -9.17 -12.41
C LYS A 160 2.21 -10.24 -11.36
N VAL A 161 2.47 -11.46 -11.81
CA VAL A 161 2.91 -12.57 -10.95
C VAL A 161 4.44 -12.56 -10.90
N ARG A 162 5.03 -12.45 -9.71
CA ARG A 162 6.49 -12.38 -9.49
C ARG A 162 6.88 -13.23 -8.26
N PRO A 163 8.17 -13.54 -8.05
CA PRO A 163 8.65 -14.21 -6.85
C PRO A 163 8.22 -13.57 -5.52
N LYS A 164 7.90 -12.26 -5.51
CA LYS A 164 7.33 -11.58 -4.33
C LYS A 164 6.00 -12.17 -3.86
N LEU A 165 5.18 -12.76 -4.73
CA LEU A 165 3.97 -13.47 -4.28
C LEU A 165 4.32 -14.72 -3.48
N HIS A 166 5.34 -15.47 -3.90
CA HIS A 166 5.81 -16.63 -3.16
C HIS A 166 6.38 -16.23 -1.79
N TYR A 167 7.14 -15.14 -1.70
CA TYR A 167 7.56 -14.61 -0.40
C TYR A 167 6.38 -14.11 0.45
N LEU A 168 5.32 -13.59 -0.17
CA LEU A 168 4.11 -13.20 0.55
C LEU A 168 3.41 -14.44 1.14
N GLN A 169 3.34 -15.54 0.40
CA GLN A 169 2.82 -16.81 0.88
C GLN A 169 3.58 -17.30 2.12
N HIS A 170 4.92 -17.35 2.07
CA HIS A 170 5.73 -17.71 3.23
C HIS A 170 5.48 -16.80 4.44
N ILE A 171 5.32 -15.49 4.20
CA ILE A 171 4.97 -14.55 5.27
C ILE A 171 3.61 -14.90 5.90
N ILE A 172 2.60 -15.21 5.08
CA ILE A 172 1.25 -15.58 5.55
C ILE A 172 1.29 -16.89 6.33
N GLU A 173 1.94 -17.92 5.80
CA GLU A 173 2.06 -19.24 6.44
C GLU A 173 2.84 -19.17 7.76
N SER A 174 3.88 -18.32 7.83
CA SER A 174 4.69 -18.16 9.05
C SER A 174 3.88 -17.66 10.26
N VAL A 175 2.75 -16.98 10.03
CA VAL A 175 1.88 -16.48 11.10
C VAL A 175 1.26 -17.62 11.92
N LEU A 176 0.99 -18.77 11.29
CA LEU A 176 0.40 -19.92 11.96
C LEU A 176 1.32 -20.50 13.04
N TYR A 177 2.62 -20.51 12.78
CA TYR A 177 3.61 -21.12 13.68
C TYR A 177 4.23 -20.10 14.64
N THR A 178 4.52 -18.88 14.16
CA THR A 178 5.26 -17.88 14.95
C THR A 178 4.37 -16.99 15.79
N GLN A 179 3.08 -16.85 15.42
CA GLN A 179 2.13 -15.88 15.97
C GLN A 179 2.57 -14.42 15.85
N ARG A 180 3.75 -14.15 15.29
CA ARG A 180 4.32 -12.81 15.19
C ARG A 180 3.64 -12.06 14.06
N ASN A 181 3.20 -10.84 14.34
CA ASN A 181 2.65 -9.98 13.31
C ASN A 181 3.73 -9.65 12.26
N PRO A 182 3.52 -9.96 10.96
CA PRO A 182 4.48 -9.68 9.91
C PRO A 182 4.87 -8.20 9.79
N ARG A 183 3.99 -7.30 10.24
CA ARG A 183 4.27 -5.86 10.31
C ARG A 183 5.49 -5.56 11.19
N MET A 184 5.78 -6.37 12.21
CA MET A 184 6.90 -6.11 13.12
C MET A 184 8.27 -6.28 12.46
N GLY A 185 8.35 -6.96 11.31
CA GLY A 185 9.54 -7.00 10.47
C GLY A 185 9.58 -5.88 9.42
N ALA A 186 8.61 -4.96 9.43
CA ALA A 186 8.53 -3.90 8.45
C ALA A 186 9.33 -2.66 8.90
N THR A 187 10.38 -2.36 8.17
CA THR A 187 11.35 -1.28 8.41
C THR A 187 10.85 0.10 7.97
N PHE A 188 9.56 0.42 8.20
CA PHE A 188 8.96 1.70 7.78
C PHE A 188 9.70 2.89 8.40
N MET A 189 9.96 2.81 9.71
CA MET A 189 10.63 3.87 10.45
C MET A 189 12.10 3.98 10.05
N ASP A 190 12.76 2.85 9.76
CA ASP A 190 14.17 2.84 9.38
C ASP A 190 14.37 3.51 8.01
N GLU A 191 13.48 3.27 7.03
CA GLU A 191 13.56 3.94 5.72
C GLU A 191 13.41 5.46 5.82
N ASP A 192 12.43 5.94 6.59
CA ASP A 192 12.23 7.37 6.79
C ASP A 192 13.42 7.99 7.55
N TRP A 193 13.97 7.28 8.54
CA TRP A 193 15.17 7.69 9.25
C TRP A 193 16.39 7.79 8.32
N VAL A 194 16.65 6.77 7.49
CA VAL A 194 17.76 6.78 6.52
C VAL A 194 17.65 7.97 5.59
N ARG A 195 16.44 8.33 5.14
CA ARG A 195 16.23 9.50 4.30
C ARG A 195 16.61 10.81 5.01
N HIS A 196 16.23 10.96 6.28
CA HIS A 196 16.59 12.13 7.08
C HIS A 196 18.10 12.19 7.36
N ALA A 197 18.71 11.04 7.68
CA ALA A 197 20.14 10.92 7.85
C ALA A 197 20.86 11.34 6.57
N MET A 198 20.47 10.81 5.41
CA MET A 198 21.04 11.15 4.10
C MET A 198 20.87 12.63 3.70
N ALA A 199 19.74 13.25 4.02
CA ALA A 199 19.56 14.68 3.79
C ALA A 199 20.56 15.49 4.63
N THR A 200 20.79 15.05 5.88
CA THR A 200 21.76 15.66 6.79
C THR A 200 23.19 15.45 6.32
N THR A 201 23.55 14.25 5.88
CA THR A 201 24.92 13.93 5.43
C THR A 201 25.35 14.80 4.25
N ARG A 202 24.44 15.13 3.33
CA ARG A 202 24.69 15.99 2.16
C ARG A 202 25.06 17.43 2.51
N MET A 203 24.78 17.89 3.74
CA MET A 203 25.07 19.25 4.19
C MET A 203 26.36 19.33 5.02
N MET A 204 27.13 18.24 5.13
CA MET A 204 28.22 18.13 6.10
C MET A 204 29.45 17.47 5.50
N SER A 205 30.62 17.74 6.09
CA SER A 205 31.87 17.05 5.74
C SER A 205 31.78 15.57 6.07
N HIS A 206 32.30 14.72 5.18
CA HIS A 206 32.34 13.26 5.36
C HIS A 206 33.01 12.84 6.68
N ARG A 207 34.04 13.58 7.13
CA ARG A 207 34.78 13.28 8.37
C ARG A 207 33.94 13.45 9.64
N THR A 208 32.98 14.38 9.65
CA THR A 208 32.16 14.71 10.84
C THR A 208 30.70 14.27 10.69
N CYS A 209 30.36 13.72 9.53
CA CYS A 209 29.01 13.34 9.13
C CYS A 209 28.32 12.42 10.15
N ALA A 210 28.94 11.28 10.49
CA ALA A 210 28.34 10.30 11.40
C ALA A 210 28.03 10.90 12.79
N LEU A 211 29.02 11.59 13.37
CA LEU A 211 28.87 12.23 14.68
C LEU A 211 27.79 13.31 14.67
N ASN A 212 27.71 14.10 13.60
CA ASN A 212 26.75 15.18 13.50
C ASN A 212 25.31 14.71 13.23
N VAL A 213 25.12 13.63 12.47
CA VAL A 213 23.81 12.97 12.31
C VAL A 213 23.32 12.51 13.68
N LEU A 214 24.18 11.82 14.45
CA LEU A 214 23.84 11.36 15.80
C LEU A 214 23.50 12.52 16.74
N ARG A 215 24.33 13.57 16.78
CA ARG A 215 24.08 14.76 17.62
C ARG A 215 22.75 15.42 17.30
N ARG A 216 22.44 15.63 16.02
CA ARG A 216 21.16 16.22 15.60
C ARG A 216 19.98 15.33 16.00
N PHE A 217 20.13 14.02 15.87
CA PHE A 217 19.09 13.09 16.28
C PHE A 217 18.87 13.10 17.79
N CYS A 218 19.92 13.11 18.61
CA CYS A 218 19.81 13.23 20.07
C CYS A 218 19.05 14.50 20.49
N VAL A 219 19.31 15.63 19.84
CA VAL A 219 18.60 16.89 20.11
C VAL A 219 17.10 16.77 19.77
N ILE A 220 16.76 16.18 18.61
CA ILE A 220 15.36 15.98 18.20
C ILE A 220 14.64 15.03 19.16
N THR A 221 15.26 13.91 19.53
CA THR A 221 14.69 12.91 20.44
C THR A 221 14.46 13.51 21.82
N LYS A 222 15.43 14.26 22.36
CA LYS A 222 15.27 14.97 23.64
C LYS A 222 14.08 15.94 23.59
N ALA A 223 14.02 16.79 22.57
CA ALA A 223 12.92 17.75 22.40
C ALA A 223 11.54 17.10 22.18
N ALA A 224 11.49 15.88 21.63
CA ALA A 224 10.26 15.11 21.51
C ALA A 224 9.83 14.50 22.85
N LEU A 225 10.80 13.97 23.62
CA LEU A 225 10.57 13.41 24.95
C LEU A 225 10.05 14.47 25.91
N ASP A 226 10.68 15.64 25.95
CA ASP A 226 10.29 16.77 26.81
C ASP A 226 8.83 17.20 26.51
N ARG A 227 8.44 17.26 25.24
CA ARG A 227 7.07 17.56 24.82
C ARG A 227 6.05 16.49 25.21
N GLN A 228 6.45 15.22 25.27
CA GLN A 228 5.56 14.16 25.75
C GLN A 228 5.37 14.20 27.26
N LEU A 229 6.43 14.51 28.01
CA LEU A 229 6.36 14.67 29.47
C LEU A 229 5.44 15.85 29.84
N GLN A 230 5.54 16.98 29.13
CA GLN A 230 4.66 18.14 29.34
C GLN A 230 3.18 17.86 29.07
N LYS A 231 2.84 16.88 28.22
CA LYS A 231 1.45 16.51 27.92
C LYS A 231 0.82 15.56 28.95
N ARG A 232 1.62 15.01 29.86
CA ARG A 232 1.17 14.09 30.92
C ARG A 232 0.85 14.80 32.24
N HIS A 233 1.17 16.09 32.34
CA HIS A 233 0.78 16.99 33.42
C HIS A 233 -0.35 17.90 32.95
#